data_AF-A0A7J4PW11-F1
#
_entry.id   AF-A0A7J4PW11-F1
#
_cell.length_a   1.000
_cell.length_b   1.000
_cell.length_c   1.000
_cell.angle_alpha   90.00
_cell.angle_beta   90.00
_cell.angle_gamma   90.00
#
_symmetry.space_group_name_H-M   'P 1'
#
loop_
_entity.id
_entity.type
_entity.pdbx_description
1 polymer ?
#
loop_
_entity_poly.entity_id
_entity_poly.type
_entity_poly.pdbx_seq_one_letter_code
_entity_poly.pdbx_strand_id
1 'polypeptide(L)'
;AYQPVWLKNLTTTPLVVLDTQASPGSNLILIGSGYVNALSQQVQNSYNVSITPSTANPVVQAEGNNKILVAGYTAAQTVQAGNSFIQQLYAQAH
;
A
#
# COMPACT_ATOMS: atom_id res chain seq x y z
N ALA A 1 10.04 19.37 12.24
CA ALA A 1 10.12 17.90 12.29
C ALA A 1 8.71 17.36 12.45
N TYR A 2 8.19 16.63 11.46
CA TYR A 2 6.89 15.98 11.59
C TYR A 2 7.03 14.77 12.51
N GLN A 3 6.35 14.80 13.66
CA GLN A 3 6.33 13.68 14.61
C GLN A 3 5.33 12.64 14.10
N PRO A 4 5.69 11.34 14.04
CA PRO A 4 4.75 10.29 13.65
C PRO A 4 3.59 10.21 14.66
N VAL A 5 2.35 10.26 14.16
CA VAL A 5 1.14 10.14 14.97
C VAL A 5 0.73 8.68 15.09
N TRP A 6 0.49 8.22 16.31
CA TRP A 6 -0.02 6.87 16.57
C TRP A 6 -1.44 6.69 16.03
N LEU A 7 -1.70 5.58 15.33
CA LEU A 7 -2.97 5.30 14.65
C LEU A 7 -4.23 5.50 15.52
N LYS A 8 -4.14 5.15 16.81
CA LYS A 8 -5.22 5.29 17.79
C LYS A 8 -5.64 6.73 18.11
N ASN A 9 -4.88 7.73 17.65
CA ASN A 9 -5.08 9.15 17.96
C ASN A 9 -5.63 9.97 16.78
N LEU A 10 -6.02 9.34 15.66
CA LEU A 10 -6.63 10.05 14.53
C LEU A 10 -8.14 10.24 14.77
N THR A 11 -8.66 11.45 14.50
CA THR A 11 -10.09 11.78 14.56
C THR A 11 -10.90 11.01 13.49
N THR A 12 -12.24 11.10 13.54
CA THR A 12 -13.32 10.28 12.93
C THR A 12 -13.21 9.78 11.47
N THR A 13 -12.13 10.08 10.75
CA THR A 13 -11.74 9.46 9.47
C THR A 13 -10.25 9.07 9.53
N PRO A 14 -9.92 7.87 10.05
CA PRO A 14 -8.54 7.40 10.14
C PRO A 14 -7.89 7.31 8.75
N LEU A 15 -6.69 7.88 8.62
CA LEU A 15 -5.88 7.84 7.38
C LEU A 15 -5.38 6.43 7.03
N VAL A 16 -5.29 5.57 8.05
CA VAL A 16 -4.87 4.17 7.92
C VAL A 16 -5.86 3.32 8.68
N VAL A 17 -6.38 2.31 8.02
CA VAL A 17 -7.36 1.37 8.56
C VAL A 17 -6.95 -0.06 8.23
N LEU A 18 -7.54 -1.03 8.93
CA LEU A 18 -7.45 -2.43 8.52
C LEU A 18 -8.21 -2.63 7.20
N ASP A 19 -7.77 -3.60 6.41
CA ASP A 19 -8.39 -3.96 5.12
C ASP A 19 -9.88 -4.32 5.28
N THR A 20 -10.23 -5.00 6.36
CA THR A 20 -11.62 -5.34 6.76
C THR A 20 -12.52 -4.14 7.06
N GLN A 21 -11.93 -2.97 7.28
CA GLN A 21 -12.65 -1.73 7.62
C GLN A 21 -12.63 -0.72 6.46
N ALA A 22 -11.81 -0.96 5.43
CA ALA A 22 -11.74 -0.10 4.26
C ALA A 22 -12.93 -0.34 3.33
N SER A 23 -13.45 0.74 2.73
CA SER A 23 -14.43 0.64 1.65
C SER A 23 -13.72 0.29 0.34
N PRO A 24 -13.99 -0.88 -0.28
CA PRO A 24 -13.28 -1.31 -1.50
C PRO A 24 -13.46 -0.35 -2.69
N GLY A 25 -14.57 0.41 -2.72
CA GLY A 25 -14.88 1.38 -3.77
C GLY A 25 -14.11 2.71 -3.66
N SER A 26 -13.51 3.00 -2.50
CA SER A 26 -12.81 4.26 -2.25
C SER A 26 -11.42 4.33 -2.92
N ASN A 27 -10.82 5.52 -2.94
CA ASN A 27 -9.41 5.68 -3.28
C ASN A 27 -8.56 5.11 -2.15
N LEU A 28 -7.79 4.04 -2.41
CA LEU A 28 -7.01 3.37 -1.37
C LEU A 28 -5.54 3.24 -1.76
N ILE A 29 -4.66 3.44 -0.79
CA ILE A 29 -3.28 2.99 -0.84
C ILE A 29 -3.23 1.68 -0.04
N LEU A 30 -2.95 0.59 -0.74
CA LEU A 30 -2.92 -0.76 -0.19
C LEU A 30 -1.49 -1.10 0.20
N ILE A 31 -1.26 -1.21 1.51
CA ILE A 31 0.05 -1.56 2.07
C ILE A 31 0.10 -3.06 2.37
N GLY A 32 1.13 -3.72 1.86
CA GLY A 32 1.33 -5.16 2.03
C GLY A 32 0.72 -5.98 0.89
N SER A 33 1.29 -7.17 0.68
CA SER A 33 0.86 -8.10 -0.37
C SER A 33 -0.42 -8.85 0.00
N GLY A 34 -0.93 -9.66 -0.94
CA GLY A 34 -2.14 -10.45 -0.73
C GLY A 34 -2.05 -11.48 0.39
N TYR A 35 -0.83 -11.74 0.92
CA TYR A 35 -0.62 -12.60 2.07
C TYR A 35 -1.13 -12.02 3.40
N VAL A 36 -1.20 -10.69 3.50
CA VAL A 36 -1.54 -9.99 4.76
C VAL A 36 -2.64 -8.95 4.58
N ASN A 37 -3.10 -8.71 3.35
CA ASN A 37 -4.13 -7.74 3.03
C ASN A 37 -5.05 -8.30 1.93
N ALA A 38 -6.30 -8.57 2.27
CA ALA A 38 -7.28 -9.18 1.37
C ALA A 38 -7.63 -8.26 0.19
N LEU A 39 -7.65 -6.94 0.40
CA LEU A 39 -7.88 -5.98 -0.70
C LEU A 39 -6.68 -5.94 -1.65
N SER A 40 -5.45 -6.06 -1.14
CA SER A 40 -4.26 -6.24 -1.98
C SER A 40 -4.33 -7.53 -2.79
N GLN A 41 -4.84 -8.62 -2.20
CA GLN A 41 -5.02 -9.89 -2.92
C GLN A 41 -6.02 -9.74 -4.08
N GLN A 42 -7.14 -9.04 -3.84
CA GLN A 42 -8.13 -8.76 -4.89
C GLN A 42 -7.50 -7.99 -6.05
N VAL A 43 -6.76 -6.90 -5.74
CA VAL A 43 -6.04 -6.13 -6.76
C VAL A 43 -5.02 -7.00 -7.50
N GLN A 44 -4.22 -7.79 -6.78
CA GLN A 44 -3.24 -8.68 -7.39
C GLN A 44 -3.87 -9.66 -8.38
N ASN A 45 -4.99 -10.26 -8.02
CA ASN A 45 -5.73 -11.17 -8.89
C ASN A 45 -6.34 -10.43 -10.09
N SER A 46 -6.94 -9.26 -9.87
CA SER A 46 -7.60 -8.48 -10.94
C SER A 46 -6.62 -7.96 -11.99
N TYR A 47 -5.40 -7.63 -11.60
CA TYR A 47 -4.39 -7.01 -12.47
C TYR A 47 -3.22 -7.95 -12.79
N ASN A 48 -3.33 -9.24 -12.46
CA ASN A 48 -2.29 -10.25 -12.67
C ASN A 48 -0.92 -9.88 -12.06
N VAL A 49 -0.94 -9.18 -10.91
CA VAL A 49 0.28 -8.83 -10.18
C VAL A 49 0.69 -10.04 -9.33
N SER A 50 1.86 -10.60 -9.61
CA SER A 50 2.41 -11.73 -8.87
C SER A 50 3.51 -11.29 -7.91
N ILE A 51 3.29 -11.50 -6.60
CA ILE A 51 4.28 -11.29 -5.55
C ILE A 51 4.64 -12.66 -4.99
N THR A 52 5.85 -13.12 -5.29
CA THR A 52 6.37 -14.43 -4.90
C THR A 52 7.67 -14.26 -4.12
N PRO A 53 8.20 -15.32 -3.47
CA PRO A 53 9.51 -15.25 -2.83
C PRO A 53 10.65 -14.85 -3.77
N SER A 54 10.52 -15.14 -5.07
CA SER A 54 11.52 -14.78 -6.09
C SER A 54 11.33 -13.38 -6.66
N THR A 55 10.27 -12.66 -6.29
CA THR A 55 10.08 -11.26 -6.68
C THR A 55 11.19 -10.42 -6.06
N ALA A 56 12.19 -10.09 -6.89
CA ALA A 56 13.39 -9.36 -6.47
C ALA A 56 13.07 -7.94 -6.01
N ASN A 57 12.08 -7.29 -6.64
CA ASN A 57 11.78 -5.88 -6.41
C ASN A 57 10.39 -5.66 -5.80
N PRO A 58 10.27 -4.78 -4.79
CA PRO A 58 8.97 -4.37 -4.29
C PRO A 58 8.12 -3.69 -5.37
N VAL A 59 6.81 -3.87 -5.28
CA VAL A 59 5.81 -3.29 -6.18
C VAL A 59 5.32 -1.97 -5.58
N VAL A 60 5.43 -0.91 -6.38
CA VAL A 60 4.71 0.37 -6.19
C VAL A 60 4.00 0.65 -7.51
N GLN A 61 2.71 0.33 -7.57
CA GLN A 61 1.96 0.38 -8.83
C GLN A 61 0.57 0.96 -8.61
N ALA A 62 0.19 1.91 -9.45
CA ALA A 62 -1.20 2.34 -9.55
C ALA A 62 -1.98 1.29 -10.34
N GLU A 63 -3.05 0.78 -9.75
CA GLU A 63 -3.89 -0.25 -10.33
C GLU A 63 -5.32 0.27 -10.50
N GLY A 64 -5.79 0.23 -11.75
CA GLY A 64 -7.02 0.93 -12.13
C GLY A 64 -6.94 2.44 -11.84
N ASN A 65 -8.08 3.03 -11.49
CA ASN A 65 -8.20 4.48 -11.30
C ASN A 65 -8.20 4.92 -9.82
N ASN A 66 -8.27 3.99 -8.87
CA ASN A 66 -8.51 4.31 -7.46
C ASN A 66 -7.67 3.47 -6.47
N LYS A 67 -6.66 2.72 -6.94
CA LYS A 67 -5.80 1.92 -6.06
C LYS A 67 -4.33 2.18 -6.34
N ILE A 68 -3.53 2.23 -5.29
CA ILE A 68 -2.08 2.15 -5.36
C ILE A 68 -1.66 0.97 -4.50
N LEU A 69 -1.01 -0.03 -5.09
CA LEU A 69 -0.45 -1.17 -4.38
C LEU A 69 1.01 -0.86 -4.01
N VAL A 70 1.31 -0.95 -2.72
CA VAL A 70 2.66 -0.77 -2.15
C VAL A 70 3.00 -2.01 -1.36
N ALA A 71 3.72 -2.94 -1.98
CA ALA A 71 3.87 -4.29 -1.44
C ALA A 71 5.19 -4.96 -1.83
N GLY A 72 5.74 -5.74 -0.90
CA GLY A 72 6.77 -6.74 -1.17
C GLY A 72 6.33 -8.12 -0.70
N TYR A 73 7.13 -9.14 -1.00
CA TYR A 73 6.90 -10.47 -0.43
C TYR A 73 7.18 -10.48 1.07
N THR A 74 8.26 -9.82 1.50
CA THR A 74 8.61 -9.66 2.92
C THR A 74 8.21 -8.29 3.46
N ALA A 75 8.16 -8.18 4.79
CA ALA A 75 7.97 -6.90 5.47
C ALA A 75 9.05 -5.88 5.10
N ALA A 76 10.32 -6.29 5.02
CA ALA A 76 11.44 -5.43 4.64
C ALA A 76 11.27 -4.87 3.21
N GLN A 77 10.86 -5.71 2.27
CA GLN A 77 10.56 -5.27 0.90
C GLN A 77 9.36 -4.31 0.88
N THR A 78 8.32 -4.55 1.68
CA THR A 78 7.18 -3.65 1.77
C THR A 78 7.58 -2.28 2.33
N VAL A 79 8.49 -2.23 3.31
CA VAL A 79 9.07 -0.97 3.82
C VAL A 79 9.86 -0.27 2.71
N GLN A 80 10.67 -1.00 1.95
CA GLN A 80 11.38 -0.44 0.79
C GLN A 80 10.39 0.11 -0.25
N ALA A 81 9.30 -0.60 -0.55
CA ALA A 81 8.22 -0.14 -1.42
C ALA A 81 7.63 1.19 -0.92
N GLY A 82 7.31 1.27 0.37
CA GLY A 82 6.78 2.47 1.01
C GLY A 82 7.71 3.66 0.90
N ASN A 83 9.02 3.45 1.13
CA ASN A 83 10.02 4.50 0.99
C ASN A 83 10.11 4.99 -0.47
N SER A 84 10.13 4.08 -1.44
CA SER A 84 10.13 4.43 -2.87
C SER A 84 8.88 5.23 -3.26
N PHE A 85 7.71 4.83 -2.78
CA PHE A 85 6.46 5.54 -3.03
C PHE A 85 6.50 6.98 -2.48
N ILE A 86 6.95 7.15 -1.23
CA ILE A 86 7.10 8.47 -0.61
C ILE A 86 8.08 9.35 -1.41
N GLN A 87 9.21 8.79 -1.86
CA GLN A 87 10.18 9.52 -2.69
C GLN A 87 9.57 9.98 -4.03
N GLN A 88 8.76 9.13 -4.68
CA GLN A 88 8.06 9.50 -5.91
C GLN A 88 7.07 10.65 -5.68
N LEU A 89 6.32 10.64 -4.57
CA LEU A 89 5.44 11.74 -4.21
C LEU A 89 6.21 13.06 -4.02
N TYR A 90 7.35 13.02 -3.34
CA TYR A 90 8.20 14.19 -3.21
C TYR A 90 8.71 14.69 -4.57
N ALA A 91 9.12 13.79 -5.46
CA ALA A 91 9.59 14.16 -6.79
C ALA A 91 8.50 14.82 -7.66
N GLN A 92 7.22 14.46 -7.46
CA GLN A 92 6.09 15.05 -8.19
C GLN A 92 5.55 16.36 -7.59
N ALA A 93 5.93 16.69 -6.35
CA ALA A 93 5.50 17.91 -5.68
C ALA A 93 6.35 19.15 -6.07
N HIS A 94 7.39 18.95 -6.89
CA HIS A 94 8.32 19.96 -7.39
C HIS A 94 8.14 20.15 -8.90
#